data_AF-A0A9E6UAY2-F1
#
_entry.id   AF-A0A9E6UAY2-F1
#
_cell.length_a   1.000
_cell.length_b   1.000
_cell.length_c   1.000
_cell.angle_alpha   90.00
_cell.angle_beta   90.00
_cell.angle_gamma   90.00
#
_symmetry.space_group_name_H-M   'P 1'
#
loop_
_entity.id
_entity.type
_entity.pdbx_description
1 polymer ?
#
loop_
_entity_poly.entity_id
_entity_poly.type
_entity_poly.pdbx_seq_one_letter_code
_entity_poly.pdbx_strand_id
1 'polypeptide(L)'
;MDCMTKALFATTALLAALIAAPASAQQQDTRTYFTARIAAQEVPQQLSAEEREHYAQLFRAIDGQRWSEVESLLARRPDGLLTDVARAEYYLHANSPRVELPALLDWLESGTDLPQAPQIGRLAVTRGASQEPNLPYVRELQSQSTMPRRVLPRAVSDGTMPGDIRANILERISNDDPDGARLLLDGIDGALSSEARAEWRQRVAWSYFIENRDAEALAMAQTVGVGSGAWVAEGDWTAGLAAWRLNDCQTASESFQRSAAGAVNADLRTAALYWASRAALRCRQPDLATRFLNDAAGDDRTLYGMLAAEQLGRRLPDRVESADFTPQDWQTLGNVENVRIAVALKEIGQDVLGSTVLLHQARIGNPQDYAAYSRLARTLGFPQTQLYMAYNAPSGAEADPASHFPAPKIAPYNGWQVDPALAFAHILQESAFRADATSPANAQGLMQITPITVRQHAPTLGLSASGVNIYDPNTNLAFGQQNLIMLRDDPATRGRLPIIMAAYNAGMTPIRRWESEINDAEDPLLYMEAIPYWETRGYVAIVMRNYWMYERQANAASPSRRALAQNGWPLFPTGSGNDGRAYMSAGGN
;
A
#
# COMPACT_ATOMS: atom_id res chain seq x y z
N MET A 1 -64.16 62.12 -32.48
CA MET A 1 -63.44 61.61 -33.67
C MET A 1 -62.55 60.49 -33.18
N ASP A 2 -63.10 59.28 -33.21
CA ASP A 2 -62.35 58.04 -33.05
C ASP A 2 -61.43 57.86 -34.27
N CYS A 3 -60.18 57.45 -34.04
CA CYS A 3 -59.66 56.17 -34.52
C CYS A 3 -58.15 56.00 -34.24
N MET A 4 -57.82 54.79 -33.77
CA MET A 4 -56.65 53.99 -34.14
C MET A 4 -55.23 54.27 -33.60
N THR A 5 -54.91 53.50 -32.56
CA THR A 5 -53.84 52.47 -32.45
C THR A 5 -52.36 52.75 -32.85
N LYS A 6 -51.52 52.53 -31.81
CA LYS A 6 -50.26 51.75 -31.71
C LYS A 6 -48.93 52.34 -32.20
N ALA A 7 -47.99 52.48 -31.25
CA ALA A 7 -46.62 51.96 -31.38
C ALA A 7 -45.98 51.70 -29.99
N LEU A 8 -45.43 50.48 -29.82
CA LEU A 8 -44.65 49.98 -28.67
C LEU A 8 -43.20 50.53 -28.69
N PHE A 9 -42.61 50.75 -27.51
CA PHE A 9 -41.19 50.53 -27.17
C PHE A 9 -41.11 50.30 -25.64
N ALA A 10 -40.96 49.06 -25.17
CA ALA A 10 -39.72 48.35 -24.86
C ALA A 10 -38.97 48.89 -23.62
N THR A 11 -39.28 48.34 -22.44
CA THR A 11 -38.49 48.48 -21.20
C THR A 11 -37.56 47.29 -21.04
N THR A 12 -36.26 47.54 -21.09
CA THR A 12 -35.17 46.60 -20.79
C THR A 12 -35.10 46.33 -19.28
N ALA A 13 -35.30 45.08 -18.87
CA ALA A 13 -35.01 44.61 -17.53
C ALA A 13 -33.56 44.10 -17.47
N LEU A 14 -32.72 44.73 -16.65
CA LEU A 14 -31.40 44.19 -16.29
C LEU A 14 -31.58 43.01 -15.34
N LEU A 15 -31.31 41.79 -15.81
CA LEU A 15 -31.03 40.65 -14.95
C LEU A 15 -29.57 40.74 -14.46
N ALA A 16 -29.39 40.95 -13.16
CA ALA A 16 -28.09 40.73 -12.51
C ALA A 16 -27.85 39.22 -12.40
N ALA A 17 -27.01 38.67 -13.27
CA ALA A 17 -26.50 37.32 -13.14
C ALA A 17 -25.48 37.28 -12.00
N LEU A 18 -25.87 36.65 -10.87
CA LEU A 18 -24.93 36.20 -9.85
C LEU A 18 -24.07 35.09 -10.46
N ILE A 19 -22.86 35.44 -10.89
CA ILE A 19 -21.83 34.46 -11.23
C ILE A 19 -21.40 33.84 -9.91
N ALA A 20 -21.97 32.68 -9.57
CA ALA A 20 -21.39 31.81 -8.56
C ALA A 20 -20.03 31.34 -9.08
N ALA A 21 -18.95 31.94 -8.58
CA ALA A 21 -17.62 31.40 -8.78
C ALA A 21 -17.61 29.95 -8.22
N PRO A 22 -17.08 28.96 -8.94
CA PRO A 22 -16.93 27.63 -8.38
C PRO A 22 -16.04 27.75 -7.15
N ALA A 23 -16.55 27.31 -6.00
CA ALA A 23 -15.74 27.17 -4.79
C ALA A 23 -14.54 26.30 -5.14
N SER A 24 -13.34 26.89 -5.15
CA SER A 24 -12.11 26.11 -5.27
C SER A 24 -12.07 25.20 -4.06
N ALA A 25 -12.19 23.89 -4.26
CA ALA A 25 -12.02 22.92 -3.18
C ALA A 25 -10.63 23.16 -2.58
N GLN A 26 -10.58 23.77 -1.40
CA GLN A 26 -9.33 24.11 -0.74
C GLN A 26 -8.63 22.79 -0.41
N GLN A 27 -7.40 22.61 -0.90
CA GLN A 27 -6.59 21.41 -0.60
C GLN A 27 -6.54 21.24 0.92
N GLN A 28 -7.01 20.11 1.42
CA GLN A 28 -7.04 19.79 2.84
C GLN A 28 -5.75 19.09 3.24
N ASP A 29 -5.32 19.24 4.49
CA ASP A 29 -4.20 18.47 5.02
C ASP A 29 -4.63 17.01 5.34
N THR A 30 -3.72 16.07 5.15
CA THR A 30 -3.93 14.63 5.39
C THR A 30 -4.35 14.33 6.84
N ARG A 31 -3.76 15.03 7.83
CA ARG A 31 -4.10 14.87 9.25
C ARG A 31 -5.55 15.22 9.51
N THR A 32 -6.02 16.35 8.98
CA THR A 32 -7.44 16.74 9.09
C THR A 32 -8.34 15.70 8.44
N TYR A 33 -8.00 15.21 7.24
CA TYR A 33 -8.81 14.21 6.52
C TYR A 33 -8.92 12.89 7.30
N PHE A 34 -7.80 12.28 7.67
CA PHE A 34 -7.80 10.98 8.34
C PHE A 34 -8.32 11.08 9.78
N THR A 35 -8.12 12.20 10.48
CA THR A 35 -8.70 12.41 11.82
C THR A 35 -10.22 12.56 11.75
N ALA A 36 -10.75 13.33 10.79
CA ALA A 36 -12.19 13.46 10.59
C ALA A 36 -12.83 12.10 10.26
N ARG A 37 -12.15 11.27 9.46
CA ARG A 37 -12.62 9.92 9.10
C ARG A 37 -12.79 8.99 10.30
N ILE A 38 -11.97 9.10 11.33
CA ILE A 38 -12.10 8.28 12.56
C ILE A 38 -13.45 8.53 13.24
N ALA A 39 -13.89 9.79 13.28
CA ALA A 39 -15.16 10.18 13.91
C ALA A 39 -16.38 10.10 12.98
N ALA A 40 -16.16 9.91 11.67
CA ALA A 40 -17.22 9.94 10.67
C ALA A 40 -18.20 8.76 10.84
N GLN A 41 -19.49 9.07 10.98
CA GLN A 41 -20.60 8.12 10.94
C GLN A 41 -21.31 8.23 9.60
N GLU A 42 -20.80 7.47 8.62
CA GLU A 42 -21.30 7.49 7.24
C GLU A 42 -22.42 6.45 7.01
N VAL A 43 -22.57 5.48 7.92
CA VAL A 43 -23.61 4.45 7.91
C VAL A 43 -24.53 4.60 9.12
N PRO A 44 -25.86 4.40 8.97
CA PRO A 44 -26.78 4.42 10.09
C PRO A 44 -26.47 3.33 11.12
N GLN A 45 -26.64 3.67 12.40
CA GLN A 45 -26.54 2.70 13.50
C GLN A 45 -27.62 1.63 13.36
N GLN A 46 -27.22 0.38 13.60
CA GLN A 46 -28.10 -0.80 13.54
C GLN A 46 -28.58 -1.25 14.91
N LEU A 47 -27.82 -0.92 15.96
CA LEU A 47 -28.11 -1.33 17.33
C LEU A 47 -28.43 -0.13 18.22
N SER A 48 -29.43 -0.26 19.08
CA SER A 48 -29.63 0.65 20.20
C SER A 48 -28.47 0.59 21.20
N ALA A 49 -28.39 1.56 22.13
CA ALA A 49 -27.37 1.54 23.18
C ALA A 49 -27.45 0.28 24.07
N GLU A 50 -28.67 -0.17 24.39
CA GLU A 50 -28.90 -1.38 25.18
C GLU A 50 -28.44 -2.64 24.42
N GLU A 51 -28.73 -2.72 23.12
CA GLU A 51 -28.31 -3.83 22.27
C GLU A 51 -26.79 -3.90 22.12
N ARG A 52 -26.12 -2.76 21.96
CA ARG A 52 -24.66 -2.71 21.89
C ARG A 52 -24.03 -3.24 23.16
N GLU A 53 -24.51 -2.82 24.34
CA GLU A 53 -23.98 -3.35 25.61
C GLU A 53 -24.26 -4.85 25.74
N HIS A 54 -25.47 -5.28 25.41
CA HIS A 54 -25.86 -6.70 25.45
C HIS A 54 -24.94 -7.57 24.58
N TYR A 55 -24.77 -7.22 23.30
CA TYR A 55 -23.94 -8.02 22.39
C TYR A 55 -22.45 -7.89 22.72
N ALA A 56 -21.97 -6.72 23.14
CA ALA A 56 -20.60 -6.58 23.61
C ALA A 56 -20.33 -7.46 24.84
N GLN A 57 -21.30 -7.61 25.75
CA GLN A 57 -21.20 -8.57 26.86
C GLN A 57 -21.22 -10.02 26.35
N LEU A 58 -22.13 -10.35 25.43
CA LEU A 58 -22.26 -11.70 24.87
C LEU A 58 -20.98 -12.17 24.19
N PHE A 59 -20.40 -11.38 23.29
CA PHE A 59 -19.14 -11.75 22.63
C PHE A 59 -17.97 -11.81 23.62
N ARG A 60 -17.88 -10.89 24.60
CA ARG A 60 -16.89 -11.02 25.69
C ARG A 60 -17.09 -12.29 26.54
N ALA A 61 -18.32 -12.79 26.66
CA ALA A 61 -18.60 -14.04 27.36
C ALA A 61 -18.19 -15.24 26.51
N ILE A 62 -18.38 -15.20 25.19
CA ILE A 62 -17.88 -16.20 24.24
C ILE A 62 -16.35 -16.27 24.28
N ASP A 63 -15.67 -15.15 24.11
CA ASP A 63 -14.20 -15.06 24.13
C ASP A 63 -13.62 -15.52 25.47
N GLY A 64 -14.30 -15.15 26.57
CA GLY A 64 -13.95 -15.55 27.93
C GLY A 64 -14.40 -16.95 28.33
N GLN A 65 -15.03 -17.72 27.42
CA GLN A 65 -15.49 -19.08 27.64
C GLN A 65 -16.49 -19.25 28.80
N ARG A 66 -17.32 -18.23 29.03
CA ARG A 66 -18.33 -18.17 30.11
C ARG A 66 -19.67 -18.72 29.64
N TRP A 67 -19.74 -20.02 29.36
CA TRP A 67 -20.87 -20.65 28.64
C TRP A 67 -22.25 -20.48 29.27
N SER A 68 -22.37 -20.58 30.61
CA SER A 68 -23.65 -20.34 31.28
C SER A 68 -24.14 -18.88 31.14
N GLU A 69 -23.21 -17.93 31.05
CA GLU A 69 -23.53 -16.53 30.79
C GLU A 69 -23.96 -16.35 29.32
N VAL A 70 -23.26 -16.99 28.38
CA VAL A 70 -23.61 -17.00 26.95
C VAL A 70 -25.04 -17.51 26.74
N GLU A 71 -25.40 -18.66 27.31
CA GLU A 71 -26.75 -19.23 27.22
C GLU A 71 -27.81 -18.29 27.82
N SER A 72 -27.53 -17.69 28.98
CA SER A 72 -28.44 -16.72 29.60
C SER A 72 -28.63 -15.47 28.75
N LEU A 73 -27.57 -14.97 28.11
CA LEU A 73 -27.62 -13.79 27.26
C LEU A 73 -28.38 -14.09 25.95
N LEU A 74 -28.08 -15.22 25.29
CA LEU A 74 -28.79 -15.65 24.08
C LEU A 74 -30.31 -15.82 24.33
N ALA A 75 -30.70 -16.37 25.48
CA ALA A 75 -32.11 -16.55 25.83
C ALA A 75 -32.88 -15.22 26.05
N ARG A 76 -32.19 -14.11 26.37
CA ARG A 76 -32.83 -12.81 26.58
C ARG A 76 -33.20 -12.12 25.27
N ARG A 77 -32.51 -12.44 24.17
CA ARG A 77 -32.72 -11.85 22.85
C ARG A 77 -32.61 -12.93 21.77
N PRO A 78 -33.58 -13.87 21.69
CA PRO A 78 -33.49 -15.02 20.78
C PRO A 78 -33.51 -14.64 19.30
N ASP A 79 -34.15 -13.52 18.95
CA ASP A 79 -34.41 -13.08 17.56
C ASP A 79 -33.70 -11.77 17.21
N GLY A 80 -32.66 -11.40 17.96
CA GLY A 80 -31.96 -10.14 17.71
C GLY A 80 -30.95 -10.24 16.56
N LEU A 81 -30.61 -9.11 15.92
CA LEU A 81 -29.81 -9.04 14.70
C LEU A 81 -28.47 -9.80 14.72
N LEU A 82 -27.78 -9.84 15.86
CA LEU A 82 -26.47 -10.53 15.98
C LEU A 82 -26.58 -11.92 16.62
N THR A 83 -27.79 -12.38 16.91
CA THR A 83 -28.01 -13.60 17.70
C THR A 83 -27.53 -14.83 16.97
N ASP A 84 -27.84 -14.98 15.68
CA ASP A 84 -27.41 -16.15 14.91
C ASP A 84 -25.91 -16.15 14.70
N VAL A 85 -25.29 -14.99 14.51
CA VAL A 85 -23.83 -14.89 14.48
C VAL A 85 -23.22 -15.34 15.82
N ALA A 86 -23.74 -14.85 16.94
CA ALA A 86 -23.24 -15.21 18.26
C ALA A 86 -23.47 -16.70 18.59
N ARG A 87 -24.63 -17.27 18.21
CA ARG A 87 -24.90 -18.72 18.31
C ARG A 87 -23.89 -19.51 17.49
N ALA A 88 -23.56 -19.06 16.28
CA ALA A 88 -22.59 -19.74 15.42
C ALA A 88 -21.19 -19.73 16.04
N GLU A 89 -20.72 -18.58 16.53
CA GLU A 89 -19.45 -18.49 17.24
C GLU A 89 -19.43 -19.38 18.48
N TYR A 90 -20.51 -19.43 19.27
CA TYR A 90 -20.64 -20.33 20.40
C TYR A 90 -20.60 -21.81 19.98
N TYR A 91 -21.37 -22.20 18.97
CA TYR A 91 -21.51 -23.60 18.53
C TYR A 91 -20.23 -24.16 17.91
N LEU A 92 -19.45 -23.31 17.25
CA LEU A 92 -18.21 -23.67 16.57
C LEU A 92 -16.97 -23.50 17.44
N HIS A 93 -17.08 -22.86 18.60
CA HIS A 93 -15.96 -22.68 19.51
C HIS A 93 -15.43 -24.03 20.04
N ALA A 94 -14.12 -24.25 19.97
CA ALA A 94 -13.51 -25.55 20.27
C ALA A 94 -13.78 -26.07 21.70
N ASN A 95 -13.95 -25.16 22.66
CA ASN A 95 -14.19 -25.48 24.07
C ASN A 95 -15.66 -25.32 24.50
N SER A 96 -16.60 -25.08 23.57
CA SER A 96 -18.00 -24.95 23.95
C SER A 96 -18.63 -26.30 24.28
N PRO A 97 -19.74 -26.32 25.05
CA PRO A 97 -20.53 -27.52 25.26
C PRO A 97 -20.99 -28.13 23.94
N ARG A 98 -21.13 -29.45 23.95
CA ARG A 98 -21.58 -30.20 22.78
C ARG A 98 -23.00 -29.77 22.38
N VAL A 99 -23.13 -29.19 21.19
CA VAL A 99 -24.42 -28.70 20.65
C VAL A 99 -25.16 -29.79 19.88
N GLU A 100 -26.33 -30.23 20.36
CA GLU A 100 -27.08 -31.34 19.75
C GLU A 100 -27.80 -30.96 18.45
N LEU A 101 -28.13 -31.97 17.64
CA LEU A 101 -28.71 -31.81 16.31
C LEU A 101 -29.92 -30.85 16.24
N PRO A 102 -30.90 -30.87 17.16
CA PRO A 102 -32.05 -29.96 17.08
C PRO A 102 -31.66 -28.48 17.08
N ALA A 103 -30.65 -28.09 17.87
CA ALA A 103 -30.19 -26.71 17.94
C ALA A 103 -29.41 -26.28 16.67
N LEU A 104 -28.73 -27.22 16.01
CA LEU A 104 -28.06 -26.97 14.73
C LEU A 104 -29.07 -26.81 13.60
N LEU A 105 -30.14 -27.62 13.60
CA LEU A 105 -31.23 -27.51 12.62
C LEU A 105 -32.00 -26.21 12.79
N ASP A 106 -32.32 -25.82 14.03
CA ASP A 106 -32.95 -24.53 14.36
C ASP A 106 -32.12 -23.35 13.83
N TRP A 107 -30.81 -23.35 14.08
CA TRP A 107 -29.93 -22.31 13.55
C TRP A 107 -29.88 -22.27 12.02
N LEU A 108 -29.97 -23.42 11.35
CA LEU A 108 -29.99 -23.52 9.89
C LEU A 108 -31.29 -23.04 9.25
N GLU A 109 -32.32 -22.66 10.02
CA GLU A 109 -33.54 -22.05 9.47
C GLU A 109 -33.31 -20.60 9.04
N SER A 110 -32.44 -19.86 9.73
CA SER A 110 -32.15 -18.44 9.48
C SER A 110 -30.68 -18.15 9.13
N GLY A 111 -29.74 -18.99 9.56
CA GLY A 111 -28.30 -18.72 9.44
C GLY A 111 -27.65 -19.10 8.11
N THR A 112 -28.40 -19.54 7.09
CA THR A 112 -27.82 -20.14 5.86
C THR A 112 -27.01 -19.17 5.00
N ASP A 113 -27.27 -17.87 5.11
CA ASP A 113 -26.53 -16.82 4.40
C ASP A 113 -25.30 -16.32 5.19
N LEU A 114 -25.05 -16.85 6.39
CA LEU A 114 -23.88 -16.50 7.19
C LEU A 114 -22.64 -17.32 6.80
N PRO A 115 -21.42 -16.77 6.94
CA PRO A 115 -20.18 -17.47 6.57
C PRO A 115 -19.95 -18.77 7.37
N GLN A 116 -20.58 -18.93 8.53
CA GLN A 116 -20.50 -20.13 9.38
C GLN A 116 -21.37 -21.29 8.86
N ALA A 117 -22.33 -21.04 7.97
CA ALA A 117 -23.32 -22.04 7.55
C ALA A 117 -22.72 -23.35 7.01
N PRO A 118 -21.66 -23.34 6.17
CA PRO A 118 -21.02 -24.59 5.74
C PRO A 118 -20.44 -25.42 6.90
N GLN A 119 -19.90 -24.77 7.93
CA GLN A 119 -19.34 -25.47 9.09
C GLN A 119 -20.45 -26.06 9.97
N ILE A 120 -21.51 -25.29 10.21
CA ILE A 120 -22.67 -25.76 10.98
C ILE A 120 -23.41 -26.88 10.23
N GLY A 121 -23.54 -26.81 8.91
CA GLY A 121 -24.10 -27.88 8.08
C GLY A 121 -23.33 -29.20 8.22
N ARG A 122 -21.99 -29.16 8.11
CA ARG A 122 -21.13 -30.33 8.34
C ARG A 122 -21.24 -30.86 9.77
N LEU A 123 -21.31 -29.96 10.75
CA LEU A 123 -21.52 -30.33 12.15
C LEU A 123 -22.87 -31.04 12.32
N ALA A 124 -23.94 -30.54 11.71
CA ALA A 124 -25.27 -31.15 11.75
C ALA A 124 -25.27 -32.57 11.18
N VAL A 125 -24.61 -32.80 10.03
CA VAL A 125 -24.44 -34.15 9.46
C VAL A 125 -23.68 -35.06 10.42
N THR A 126 -22.61 -34.55 11.03
CA THR A 126 -21.86 -35.29 12.07
C THR A 126 -22.73 -35.63 13.29
N ARG A 127 -23.79 -34.86 13.55
CA ARG A 127 -24.77 -35.10 14.62
C ARG A 127 -26.02 -35.87 14.18
N GLY A 128 -26.06 -36.36 12.94
CA GLY A 128 -27.12 -37.25 12.45
C GLY A 128 -28.12 -36.61 11.48
N ALA A 129 -27.86 -35.40 10.96
CA ALA A 129 -28.62 -34.90 9.81
C ALA A 129 -28.37 -35.80 8.58
N SER A 130 -29.43 -36.06 7.79
CA SER A 130 -29.34 -36.95 6.63
C SER A 130 -28.55 -36.37 5.46
N GLN A 131 -28.49 -35.04 5.36
CA GLN A 131 -27.81 -34.30 4.30
C GLN A 131 -27.39 -32.92 4.78
N GLU A 132 -26.43 -32.30 4.08
CA GLU A 132 -26.09 -30.90 4.28
C GLU A 132 -27.23 -29.96 3.82
N PRO A 133 -27.36 -28.77 4.43
CA PRO A 133 -28.34 -27.77 4.02
C PRO A 133 -28.07 -27.24 2.61
N ASN A 134 -29.12 -26.76 1.94
CA ASN A 134 -28.93 -25.99 0.71
C ASN A 134 -28.39 -24.60 1.10
N LEU A 135 -27.20 -24.27 0.63
CA LEU A 135 -26.52 -23.00 0.91
C LEU A 135 -26.46 -22.13 -0.35
N PRO A 136 -26.38 -20.80 -0.20
CA PRO A 136 -26.17 -19.91 -1.34
C PRO A 136 -24.87 -20.24 -2.08
N TYR A 137 -24.89 -20.06 -3.39
CA TYR A 137 -23.70 -20.23 -4.21
C TYR A 137 -22.66 -19.15 -3.89
N VAL A 138 -21.49 -19.58 -3.40
CA VAL A 138 -20.36 -18.68 -3.14
C VAL A 138 -19.57 -18.52 -4.43
N ARG A 139 -19.57 -17.31 -4.99
CA ARG A 139 -18.84 -17.00 -6.21
C ARG A 139 -17.33 -17.08 -6.02
N GLU A 140 -16.66 -17.62 -7.03
CA GLU A 140 -15.21 -17.51 -7.19
C GLU A 140 -14.84 -16.14 -7.75
N LEU A 141 -13.85 -15.50 -7.13
CA LEU A 141 -13.36 -14.19 -7.53
C LEU A 141 -12.12 -14.35 -8.42
N GLN A 142 -11.97 -13.45 -9.38
CA GLN A 142 -10.84 -13.40 -10.29
C GLN A 142 -9.78 -12.44 -9.76
N SER A 143 -8.52 -12.89 -9.85
CA SER A 143 -7.36 -12.07 -9.50
C SER A 143 -7.29 -10.84 -10.40
N GLN A 144 -7.10 -9.68 -9.78
CA GLN A 144 -6.96 -8.39 -10.44
C GLN A 144 -5.49 -8.00 -10.59
N SER A 145 -5.21 -6.98 -11.41
CA SER A 145 -3.85 -6.46 -11.54
C SER A 145 -3.34 -5.92 -10.21
N THR A 146 -2.10 -6.26 -9.85
CA THR A 146 -1.48 -5.71 -8.63
C THR A 146 -0.93 -4.31 -8.87
N MET A 147 -0.71 -3.57 -7.77
CA MET A 147 0.02 -2.30 -7.85
C MET A 147 1.44 -2.54 -8.40
N PRO A 148 1.88 -1.75 -9.41
CA PRO A 148 3.23 -1.89 -9.95
C PRO A 148 4.29 -1.81 -8.84
N ARG A 149 5.23 -2.73 -8.83
CA ARG A 149 6.38 -2.70 -7.91
C ARG A 149 7.62 -3.14 -8.66
N ARG A 150 8.78 -2.61 -8.24
CA ARG A 150 10.06 -3.10 -8.72
C ARG A 150 10.25 -4.55 -8.28
N VAL A 151 10.48 -5.45 -9.23
CA VAL A 151 10.85 -6.85 -8.98
C VAL A 151 12.05 -7.20 -9.83
N LEU A 152 13.02 -7.90 -9.25
CA LEU A 152 14.06 -8.53 -10.07
C LEU A 152 13.43 -9.64 -10.92
N PRO A 153 13.97 -9.87 -12.13
CA PRO A 153 13.68 -11.09 -12.87
C PRO A 153 13.93 -12.34 -12.02
N ARG A 154 13.25 -13.44 -12.35
CA ARG A 154 13.54 -14.73 -11.72
C ARG A 154 15.00 -15.12 -11.99
N ALA A 155 15.65 -15.65 -10.97
CA ALA A 155 16.97 -16.25 -11.12
C ALA A 155 16.91 -17.41 -12.13
N VAL A 156 17.89 -17.46 -13.02
CA VAL A 156 18.06 -18.48 -14.04
C VAL A 156 18.61 -19.74 -13.36
N SER A 157 17.91 -20.85 -13.55
CA SER A 157 18.24 -22.14 -12.96
C SER A 157 18.17 -23.26 -14.01
N ASP A 158 18.90 -23.07 -15.11
CA ASP A 158 18.97 -24.01 -16.24
C ASP A 158 20.12 -25.02 -16.13
N GLY A 159 20.88 -24.98 -15.02
CA GLY A 159 22.00 -25.88 -14.75
C GLY A 159 23.34 -25.44 -15.32
N THR A 160 23.42 -24.34 -16.07
CA THR A 160 24.68 -23.86 -16.65
C THR A 160 25.57 -23.11 -15.65
N MET A 161 24.99 -22.55 -14.59
CA MET A 161 25.72 -21.91 -13.48
C MET A 161 26.05 -22.92 -12.36
N PRO A 162 27.34 -23.26 -12.14
CA PRO A 162 27.74 -24.13 -11.03
C PRO A 162 27.39 -23.51 -9.67
N GLY A 163 26.89 -24.34 -8.75
CA GLY A 163 26.40 -23.87 -7.44
C GLY A 163 27.47 -23.27 -6.54
N ASP A 164 28.69 -23.81 -6.60
CA ASP A 164 29.89 -23.34 -5.89
C ASP A 164 30.36 -21.98 -6.44
N ILE A 165 30.43 -21.83 -7.76
CA ILE A 165 30.80 -20.55 -8.38
C ILE A 165 29.76 -19.47 -8.06
N ARG A 166 28.46 -19.81 -8.15
CA ARG A 166 27.36 -18.93 -7.72
C ARG A 166 27.55 -18.46 -6.28
N ALA A 167 27.84 -19.37 -5.35
CA ALA A 167 28.03 -19.02 -3.95
C ALA A 167 29.24 -18.10 -3.75
N ASN A 168 30.37 -18.41 -4.38
CA ASN A 168 31.60 -17.62 -4.29
C ASN A 168 31.44 -16.23 -4.92
N ILE A 169 30.75 -16.08 -6.05
CA ILE A 169 30.45 -14.76 -6.65
C ILE A 169 29.61 -13.93 -5.68
N LEU A 170 28.55 -14.50 -5.10
CA LEU A 170 27.70 -13.79 -4.16
C LEU A 170 28.43 -13.41 -2.86
N GLU A 171 29.33 -14.26 -2.38
CA GLU A 171 30.22 -13.95 -1.26
C GLU A 171 31.14 -12.77 -1.58
N ARG A 172 31.77 -12.76 -2.77
CA ARG A 172 32.61 -11.66 -3.23
C ARG A 172 31.85 -10.34 -3.31
N ILE A 173 30.64 -10.36 -3.88
CA ILE A 173 29.76 -9.19 -3.94
C ILE A 173 29.38 -8.71 -2.54
N SER A 174 29.11 -9.62 -1.60
CA SER A 174 28.72 -9.26 -0.23
C SER A 174 29.88 -8.71 0.60
N ASN A 175 31.13 -8.96 0.18
CA ASN A 175 32.37 -8.49 0.78
C ASN A 175 32.99 -7.32 0.00
N ASP A 176 32.19 -6.64 -0.83
CA ASP A 176 32.61 -5.45 -1.59
C ASP A 176 33.82 -5.71 -2.52
N ASP A 177 33.92 -6.93 -3.08
CA ASP A 177 34.98 -7.38 -4.00
C ASP A 177 34.45 -7.69 -5.41
N PRO A 178 34.09 -6.66 -6.20
CA PRO A 178 33.56 -6.85 -7.55
C PRO A 178 34.59 -7.41 -8.55
N ASP A 179 35.89 -7.18 -8.33
CA ASP A 179 36.96 -7.75 -9.18
C ASP A 179 37.10 -9.26 -8.97
N GLY A 180 37.07 -9.73 -7.72
CA GLY A 180 37.06 -11.15 -7.41
C GLY A 180 35.80 -11.84 -7.94
N ALA A 181 34.64 -11.18 -7.84
CA ALA A 181 33.39 -11.67 -8.45
C ALA A 181 33.51 -11.79 -9.97
N ARG A 182 34.05 -10.77 -10.63
CA ARG A 182 34.30 -10.78 -12.08
C ARG A 182 35.26 -11.89 -12.50
N LEU A 183 36.37 -12.08 -11.79
CA LEU A 183 37.35 -13.10 -12.11
C LEU A 183 36.74 -14.51 -12.14
N LEU A 184 35.86 -14.80 -11.17
CA LEU A 184 35.13 -16.08 -11.12
C LEU A 184 34.15 -16.23 -12.28
N LEU A 185 33.43 -15.16 -12.63
CA LEU A 185 32.51 -15.16 -13.77
C LEU A 185 33.23 -15.35 -15.10
N ASP A 186 34.31 -14.63 -15.34
CA ASP A 186 35.10 -14.69 -16.57
C ASP A 186 35.63 -16.12 -16.83
N GLY A 187 35.91 -16.89 -15.77
CA GLY A 187 36.36 -18.29 -15.87
C GLY A 187 35.31 -19.27 -16.42
N ILE A 188 34.02 -18.91 -16.40
CA ILE A 188 32.90 -19.80 -16.79
C ILE A 188 31.90 -19.16 -17.75
N ASP A 189 32.01 -17.86 -18.04
CA ASP A 189 31.04 -17.09 -18.84
C ASP A 189 30.74 -17.70 -20.22
N GLY A 190 31.76 -18.26 -20.88
CA GLY A 190 31.62 -18.95 -22.17
C GLY A 190 30.78 -20.24 -22.12
N ALA A 191 30.65 -20.86 -20.94
CA ALA A 191 29.86 -22.07 -20.73
C ALA A 191 28.42 -21.79 -20.25
N LEU A 192 28.12 -20.55 -19.84
CA LEU A 192 26.79 -20.16 -19.44
C LEU A 192 25.81 -20.16 -20.62
N SER A 193 24.55 -20.47 -20.33
CA SER A 193 23.46 -20.13 -21.24
C SER A 193 23.39 -18.62 -21.47
N SER A 194 22.68 -18.22 -22.52
CA SER A 194 22.49 -16.81 -22.85
C SER A 194 21.76 -16.06 -21.72
N GLU A 195 20.75 -16.68 -21.11
CA GLU A 195 20.00 -16.12 -19.97
C GLU A 195 20.85 -16.02 -18.70
N ALA A 196 21.60 -17.08 -18.36
CA ALA A 196 22.46 -17.08 -17.17
C ALA A 196 23.60 -16.07 -17.32
N ARG A 197 24.18 -15.95 -18.52
CA ARG A 197 25.18 -14.92 -18.83
C ARG A 197 24.63 -13.51 -18.56
N ALA A 198 23.40 -13.21 -19.00
CA ALA A 198 22.79 -11.91 -18.75
C ALA A 198 22.62 -11.63 -17.24
N GLU A 199 22.08 -12.59 -16.48
CA GLU A 199 21.91 -12.44 -15.03
C GLU A 199 23.24 -12.15 -14.32
N TRP A 200 24.24 -13.00 -14.54
CA TRP A 200 25.47 -12.93 -13.75
C TRP A 200 26.34 -11.76 -14.15
N ARG A 201 26.35 -11.37 -15.43
CA ARG A 201 27.00 -10.13 -15.85
C ARG A 201 26.33 -8.91 -15.22
N GLN A 202 24.99 -8.89 -15.13
CA GLN A 202 24.27 -7.80 -14.49
C GLN A 202 24.60 -7.70 -13.00
N ARG A 203 24.65 -8.83 -12.28
CA ARG A 203 25.01 -8.85 -10.85
C ARG A 203 26.41 -8.28 -10.58
N VAL A 204 27.40 -8.66 -11.40
CA VAL A 204 28.77 -8.14 -11.29
C VAL A 204 28.84 -6.66 -11.71
N ALA A 205 28.11 -6.25 -12.75
CA ALA A 205 28.01 -4.84 -13.12
C ALA A 205 27.40 -4.00 -11.98
N TRP A 206 26.36 -4.51 -11.34
CA TRP A 206 25.72 -3.86 -10.20
C TRP A 206 26.67 -3.73 -9.00
N SER A 207 27.49 -4.76 -8.73
CA SER A 207 28.48 -4.68 -7.65
C SER A 207 29.52 -3.60 -7.91
N TYR A 208 30.00 -3.42 -9.15
CA TYR A 208 30.87 -2.30 -9.47
C TYR A 208 30.18 -0.94 -9.25
N PHE A 209 28.90 -0.82 -9.59
CA PHE A 209 28.14 0.43 -9.46
C PHE A 209 27.98 0.88 -8.00
N ILE A 210 27.63 -0.05 -7.09
CA ILE A 210 27.48 0.29 -5.67
C ILE A 210 28.81 0.61 -4.98
N GLU A 211 29.92 0.07 -5.49
CA GLU A 211 31.29 0.42 -5.08
C GLU A 211 31.81 1.72 -5.74
N ASN A 212 30.94 2.47 -6.42
CA ASN A 212 31.26 3.72 -7.13
C ASN A 212 32.36 3.57 -8.21
N ARG A 213 32.52 2.37 -8.76
CA ARG A 213 33.43 2.07 -9.87
C ARG A 213 32.68 2.15 -11.19
N ASP A 214 32.20 3.36 -11.48
CA ASP A 214 31.21 3.60 -12.54
C ASP A 214 31.73 3.23 -13.95
N ALA A 215 33.04 3.39 -14.22
CA ALA A 215 33.63 3.01 -15.51
C ALA A 215 33.61 1.49 -15.71
N GLU A 216 33.99 0.71 -14.69
CA GLU A 216 33.94 -0.74 -14.71
C GLU A 216 32.50 -1.25 -14.70
N ALA A 217 31.60 -0.60 -13.96
CA ALA A 217 30.18 -0.91 -13.95
C ALA A 217 29.58 -0.73 -15.34
N LEU A 218 29.84 0.39 -16.02
CA LEU A 218 29.38 0.65 -17.37
C LEU A 218 29.94 -0.38 -18.35
N ALA A 219 31.25 -0.62 -18.32
CA ALA A 219 31.90 -1.59 -19.19
C ALA A 219 31.31 -2.99 -19.01
N MET A 220 31.08 -3.43 -17.77
CA MET A 220 30.48 -4.73 -17.49
C MET A 220 29.00 -4.78 -17.90
N ALA A 221 28.22 -3.75 -17.58
CA ALA A 221 26.80 -3.68 -17.90
C ALA A 221 26.52 -3.73 -19.41
N GLN A 222 27.35 -3.08 -20.23
CA GLN A 222 27.24 -3.11 -21.69
C GLN A 222 27.41 -4.52 -22.28
N THR A 223 28.07 -5.43 -21.57
CA THR A 223 28.24 -6.82 -22.01
C THR A 223 27.01 -7.69 -21.71
N VAL A 224 26.06 -7.23 -20.89
CA VAL A 224 24.87 -7.99 -20.51
C VAL A 224 24.00 -8.32 -21.73
N GLY A 225 23.90 -7.39 -22.69
CA GLY A 225 23.11 -7.54 -23.91
C GLY A 225 23.61 -8.60 -24.90
N VAL A 226 24.78 -9.20 -24.65
CA VAL A 226 25.25 -10.40 -25.37
C VAL A 226 24.48 -11.66 -24.93
N GLY A 227 23.83 -11.61 -23.76
CA GLY A 227 22.88 -12.62 -23.31
C GLY A 227 21.45 -12.36 -23.78
N SER A 228 20.48 -13.00 -23.14
CA SER A 228 19.05 -12.88 -23.45
C SER A 228 18.17 -12.89 -22.20
N GLY A 229 16.87 -12.65 -22.40
CA GLY A 229 15.88 -12.70 -21.32
C GLY A 229 15.77 -11.43 -20.49
N ALA A 230 15.01 -11.51 -19.41
CA ALA A 230 14.56 -10.37 -18.63
C ALA A 230 15.69 -9.60 -17.91
N TRP A 231 16.85 -10.23 -17.68
CA TRP A 231 18.00 -9.60 -17.05
C TRP A 231 18.72 -8.56 -17.93
N VAL A 232 18.50 -8.58 -19.26
CA VAL A 232 19.11 -7.60 -20.17
C VAL A 232 18.67 -6.17 -19.83
N ALA A 233 17.39 -5.97 -19.54
CA ALA A 233 16.86 -4.66 -19.18
C ALA A 233 17.43 -4.11 -17.86
N GLU A 234 17.76 -4.99 -16.91
CA GLU A 234 18.43 -4.63 -15.64
C GLU A 234 19.91 -4.30 -15.86
N GLY A 235 20.55 -4.95 -16.85
CA GLY A 235 21.89 -4.59 -17.33
C GLY A 235 21.91 -3.20 -17.94
N ASP A 236 21.00 -2.93 -18.87
CA ASP A 236 20.85 -1.60 -19.49
C ASP A 236 20.49 -0.51 -18.46
N TRP A 237 19.71 -0.84 -17.43
CA TRP A 237 19.45 0.05 -16.30
C TRP A 237 20.73 0.41 -15.55
N THR A 238 21.56 -0.59 -15.25
CA THR A 238 22.86 -0.42 -14.58
C THR A 238 23.80 0.43 -15.44
N ALA A 239 23.85 0.18 -16.76
CA ALA A 239 24.63 0.97 -17.71
C ALA A 239 24.16 2.44 -17.73
N GLY A 240 22.83 2.67 -17.71
CA GLY A 240 22.25 4.01 -17.67
C GLY A 240 22.66 4.80 -16.42
N LEU A 241 22.59 4.18 -15.24
CA LEU A 241 22.98 4.81 -13.98
C LEU A 241 24.49 5.09 -13.90
N ALA A 242 25.33 4.15 -14.33
CA ALA A 242 26.78 4.33 -14.37
C ALA A 242 27.18 5.45 -15.34
N ALA A 243 26.63 5.46 -16.56
CA ALA A 243 26.85 6.53 -17.53
C ALA A 243 26.35 7.90 -17.02
N TRP A 244 25.23 7.93 -16.29
CA TRP A 244 24.73 9.15 -15.67
C TRP A 244 25.71 9.74 -14.64
N ARG A 245 26.32 8.90 -13.79
CA ARG A 245 27.36 9.33 -12.83
C ARG A 245 28.65 9.77 -13.51
N LEU A 246 29.01 9.15 -14.63
CA LEU A 246 30.14 9.55 -15.48
C LEU A 246 29.87 10.82 -16.30
N ASN A 247 28.69 11.43 -16.17
CA ASN A 247 28.24 12.58 -16.96
C ASN A 247 28.17 12.31 -18.48
N ASP A 248 28.11 11.03 -18.90
CA ASP A 248 27.89 10.62 -20.29
C ASP A 248 26.39 10.55 -20.56
N CYS A 249 25.81 11.72 -20.87
CA CYS A 249 24.37 11.83 -21.06
C CYS A 249 23.85 11.04 -22.27
N GLN A 250 24.68 10.82 -23.29
CA GLN A 250 24.27 10.11 -24.50
C GLN A 250 24.13 8.62 -24.20
N THR A 251 25.18 8.01 -23.65
CA THR A 251 25.14 6.59 -23.26
C THR A 251 24.08 6.35 -22.20
N ALA A 252 23.90 7.27 -21.25
CA ALA A 252 22.85 7.18 -20.24
C ALA A 252 21.46 7.14 -20.89
N SER A 253 21.15 8.09 -21.75
CA SER A 253 19.85 8.19 -22.43
C SER A 253 19.56 6.93 -23.26
N GLU A 254 20.52 6.47 -24.05
CA GLU A 254 20.36 5.28 -24.91
C GLU A 254 20.16 4.00 -24.07
N SER A 255 20.90 3.86 -22.96
CA SER A 255 20.79 2.69 -22.09
C SER A 255 19.46 2.66 -21.34
N PHE A 256 18.99 3.80 -20.84
CA PHE A 256 17.66 3.88 -20.24
C PHE A 256 16.55 3.58 -21.26
N GLN A 257 16.67 4.00 -22.52
CA GLN A 257 15.71 3.63 -23.57
C GLN A 257 15.66 2.12 -23.82
N ARG A 258 16.81 1.45 -23.92
CA ARG A 258 16.87 -0.01 -24.08
C ARG A 258 16.29 -0.74 -22.86
N SER A 259 16.61 -0.24 -21.66
CA SER A 259 16.04 -0.75 -20.41
C SER A 259 14.51 -0.62 -20.41
N ALA A 260 13.96 0.54 -20.80
CA ALA A 260 12.51 0.74 -20.89
C ALA A 260 11.85 -0.20 -21.91
N ALA A 261 12.49 -0.42 -23.07
CA ALA A 261 11.99 -1.31 -24.12
C ALA A 261 12.00 -2.79 -23.70
N GLY A 262 13.00 -3.21 -22.90
CA GLY A 262 13.16 -4.58 -22.42
C GLY A 262 12.49 -4.86 -21.05
N ALA A 263 11.95 -3.85 -20.39
CA ALA A 263 11.43 -3.96 -19.03
C ALA A 263 10.23 -4.92 -18.94
N VAL A 264 10.32 -5.88 -18.02
CA VAL A 264 9.24 -6.88 -17.76
C VAL A 264 8.20 -6.42 -16.75
N ASN A 265 8.41 -5.28 -16.10
CA ASN A 265 7.48 -4.69 -15.15
C ASN A 265 7.34 -3.18 -15.40
N ALA A 266 6.17 -2.63 -15.07
CA ALA A 266 5.87 -1.22 -15.33
C ALA A 266 6.73 -0.26 -14.49
N ASP A 267 7.20 -0.70 -13.32
CA ASP A 267 8.03 0.13 -12.44
C ASP A 267 9.42 0.41 -13.05
N LEU A 268 10.12 -0.63 -13.52
CA LEU A 268 11.37 -0.46 -14.27
C LEU A 268 11.17 0.34 -15.55
N ARG A 269 10.10 0.06 -16.32
CA ARG A 269 9.83 0.79 -17.55
C ARG A 269 9.66 2.29 -17.32
N THR A 270 8.83 2.66 -16.35
CA THR A 270 8.54 4.07 -16.04
C THR A 270 9.75 4.78 -15.44
N ALA A 271 10.53 4.11 -14.59
CA ALA A 271 11.80 4.63 -14.10
C ALA A 271 12.79 4.89 -15.24
N ALA A 272 12.99 3.90 -16.11
CA ALA A 272 13.89 4.03 -17.26
C ALA A 272 13.48 5.17 -18.19
N LEU A 273 12.19 5.33 -18.50
CA LEU A 273 11.69 6.47 -19.28
C LEU A 273 11.95 7.81 -18.56
N TYR A 274 11.66 7.90 -17.26
CA TYR A 274 11.91 9.12 -16.50
C TYR A 274 13.39 9.48 -16.47
N TRP A 275 14.28 8.53 -16.23
CA TRP A 275 15.72 8.75 -16.24
C TRP A 275 16.28 9.05 -17.65
N ALA A 276 15.73 8.42 -18.70
CA ALA A 276 16.02 8.78 -20.09
C ALA A 276 15.66 10.24 -20.37
N SER A 277 14.55 10.73 -19.81
CA SER A 277 14.17 12.15 -19.95
C SER A 277 15.19 13.09 -19.32
N ARG A 278 15.69 12.75 -18.13
CA ARG A 278 16.73 13.53 -17.43
C ARG A 278 18.04 13.52 -18.21
N ALA A 279 18.45 12.37 -18.73
CA ALA A 279 19.63 12.23 -19.58
C ALA A 279 19.49 13.05 -20.89
N ALA A 280 18.33 13.00 -21.54
CA ALA A 280 18.04 13.78 -22.74
C ALA A 280 18.09 15.30 -22.47
N LEU A 281 17.55 15.78 -21.33
CA LEU A 281 17.68 17.19 -20.94
C LEU A 281 19.14 17.60 -20.73
N ARG A 282 19.94 16.77 -20.04
CA ARG A 282 21.38 17.00 -19.86
C ARG A 282 22.11 17.05 -21.20
N CYS A 283 21.68 16.24 -22.16
CA CYS A 283 22.14 16.24 -23.55
C CYS A 283 21.57 17.37 -24.43
N ARG A 284 20.82 18.31 -23.87
CA ARG A 284 20.17 19.43 -24.60
C ARG A 284 19.20 18.95 -25.69
N GLN A 285 18.48 17.86 -25.43
CA GLN A 285 17.45 17.27 -26.31
C GLN A 285 16.05 17.37 -25.67
N PRO A 286 15.49 18.58 -25.53
CA PRO A 286 14.23 18.81 -24.79
C PRO A 286 13.00 18.14 -25.44
N ASP A 287 12.97 18.01 -26.76
CA ASP A 287 11.87 17.32 -27.46
C ASP A 287 11.84 15.83 -27.10
N LEU A 288 13.02 15.20 -27.06
CA LEU A 288 13.14 13.79 -26.68
C LEU A 288 12.82 13.59 -25.19
N ALA A 289 13.31 14.49 -24.34
CA ALA A 289 12.98 14.47 -22.92
C ALA A 289 11.46 14.57 -22.67
N THR A 290 10.79 15.48 -23.37
CA THR A 290 9.34 15.66 -23.27
C THR A 290 8.58 14.40 -23.68
N ARG A 291 9.03 13.69 -24.73
CA ARG A 291 8.44 12.40 -25.15
C ARG A 291 8.57 11.36 -24.04
N PHE A 292 9.77 11.16 -23.49
CA PHE A 292 9.95 10.18 -22.42
C PHE A 292 9.17 10.52 -21.15
N LEU A 293 9.05 11.80 -20.78
CA LEU A 293 8.18 12.21 -19.68
C LEU A 293 6.71 11.90 -19.96
N ASN A 294 6.24 12.14 -21.18
CA ASN A 294 4.86 11.82 -21.56
C ASN A 294 4.58 10.32 -21.44
N ASP A 295 5.50 9.48 -21.90
CA ASP A 295 5.37 8.03 -21.86
C ASP A 295 5.44 7.51 -20.41
N ALA A 296 6.33 8.06 -19.58
CA ALA A 296 6.41 7.74 -18.16
C ALA A 296 5.12 8.12 -17.40
N ALA A 297 4.58 9.31 -17.69
CA ALA A 297 3.35 9.83 -17.07
C ALA A 297 2.08 9.02 -17.40
N GLY A 298 2.17 8.05 -18.31
CA GLY A 298 1.06 7.16 -18.66
C GLY A 298 0.65 6.18 -17.56
N ASP A 299 1.52 5.90 -16.57
CA ASP A 299 1.18 5.02 -15.43
C ASP A 299 1.33 5.76 -14.08
N ASP A 300 0.23 6.40 -13.65
CA ASP A 300 0.12 7.16 -12.40
C ASP A 300 0.10 6.29 -11.13
N ARG A 301 0.28 4.97 -11.27
CA ARG A 301 0.42 4.04 -10.15
C ARG A 301 1.88 3.77 -9.80
N THR A 302 2.83 4.29 -10.59
CA THR A 302 4.27 4.18 -10.33
C THR A 302 4.83 5.45 -9.72
N LEU A 303 5.92 5.36 -8.97
CA LEU A 303 6.63 6.53 -8.43
C LEU A 303 7.03 7.49 -9.57
N TYR A 304 7.70 6.96 -10.59
CA TYR A 304 8.23 7.77 -11.69
C TYR A 304 7.17 8.29 -12.65
N GLY A 305 6.05 7.58 -12.83
CA GLY A 305 4.92 8.11 -13.60
C GLY A 305 4.26 9.31 -12.91
N MET A 306 4.11 9.26 -11.58
CA MET A 306 3.62 10.41 -10.82
C MET A 306 4.59 11.60 -10.81
N LEU A 307 5.90 11.35 -10.80
CA LEU A 307 6.93 12.39 -10.94
C LEU A 307 6.93 13.01 -12.33
N ALA A 308 6.79 12.18 -13.38
CA ALA A 308 6.70 12.66 -14.75
C ALA A 308 5.48 13.54 -14.98
N ALA A 309 4.31 13.15 -14.46
CA ALA A 309 3.11 13.97 -14.50
C ALA A 309 3.29 15.31 -13.78
N GLU A 310 3.94 15.31 -12.60
CA GLU A 310 4.24 16.54 -11.86
C GLU A 310 5.17 17.48 -12.65
N GLN A 311 6.24 16.97 -13.27
CA GLN A 311 7.14 17.76 -14.10
C GLN A 311 6.46 18.35 -15.35
N LEU A 312 5.52 17.62 -15.93
CA LEU A 312 4.72 18.08 -17.08
C LEU A 312 3.62 19.07 -16.68
N GLY A 313 3.41 19.34 -15.39
CA GLY A 313 2.28 20.14 -14.91
C GLY A 313 0.92 19.49 -15.18
N ARG A 314 0.89 18.16 -15.32
CA ARG A 314 -0.34 17.38 -15.56
C ARG A 314 -0.99 17.03 -14.25
N ARG A 315 -2.30 17.31 -14.15
CA ARG A 315 -3.11 16.82 -13.05
C ARG A 315 -3.20 15.29 -13.12
N LEU A 316 -2.93 14.62 -12.00
CA LEU A 316 -3.15 13.18 -11.88
C LEU A 316 -4.66 12.88 -11.97
N PRO A 317 -5.06 11.72 -12.52
CA PRO A 317 -6.47 11.32 -12.56
C PRO A 317 -7.13 11.28 -11.18
N ASP A 318 -8.35 11.79 -11.07
CA ASP A 318 -9.15 11.76 -9.83
C ASP A 318 -9.82 10.37 -9.69
N ARG A 319 -9.04 9.34 -9.29
CA ARG A 319 -9.49 7.94 -9.20
C ARG A 319 -9.48 7.36 -7.78
N VAL A 320 -8.75 7.97 -6.86
CA VAL A 320 -8.61 7.49 -5.47
C VAL A 320 -9.28 8.43 -4.46
N GLU A 321 -9.62 9.64 -4.92
CA GLU A 321 -10.21 10.75 -4.18
C GLU A 321 -11.71 10.53 -3.88
N SER A 322 -12.43 9.74 -4.69
CA SER A 322 -13.91 9.72 -4.73
C SER A 322 -14.55 8.38 -4.32
N ALA A 323 -13.86 7.56 -3.54
CA ALA A 323 -14.30 6.19 -3.22
C ALA A 323 -15.09 6.08 -1.89
N ASP A 324 -15.77 7.15 -1.48
CA ASP A 324 -16.54 7.15 -0.23
C ASP A 324 -17.91 6.49 -0.40
N PHE A 325 -18.37 5.79 0.64
CA PHE A 325 -19.68 5.13 0.64
C PHE A 325 -20.80 6.17 0.63
N THR A 326 -21.72 6.04 -0.31
CA THR A 326 -22.73 7.06 -0.58
C THR A 326 -24.10 6.70 0.01
N PRO A 327 -25.00 7.69 0.18
CA PRO A 327 -26.40 7.40 0.51
C PRO A 327 -27.09 6.48 -0.52
N GLN A 328 -26.68 6.54 -1.79
CA GLN A 328 -27.18 5.63 -2.83
C GLN A 328 -26.71 4.19 -2.59
N ASP A 329 -25.46 4.00 -2.19
CA ASP A 329 -24.96 2.68 -1.80
C ASP A 329 -25.77 2.13 -0.62
N TRP A 330 -26.12 2.97 0.36
CA TRP A 330 -26.96 2.55 1.48
C TRP A 330 -28.40 2.19 1.06
N GLN A 331 -28.98 2.89 0.10
CA GLN A 331 -30.30 2.53 -0.43
C GLN A 331 -30.30 1.14 -1.07
N THR A 332 -29.20 0.77 -1.74
CA THR A 332 -29.03 -0.55 -2.35
C THR A 332 -28.73 -1.63 -1.31
N LEU A 333 -27.81 -1.36 -0.38
CA LEU A 333 -27.24 -2.37 0.51
C LEU A 333 -27.87 -2.44 1.91
N GLY A 334 -28.48 -1.37 2.39
CA GLY A 334 -28.91 -1.23 3.78
C GLY A 334 -30.01 -2.20 4.23
N ASN A 335 -30.71 -2.82 3.28
CA ASN A 335 -31.71 -3.86 3.55
C ASN A 335 -31.14 -5.29 3.52
N VAL A 336 -29.88 -5.46 3.11
CA VAL A 336 -29.21 -6.77 3.11
C VAL A 336 -28.83 -7.13 4.54
N GLU A 337 -29.29 -8.27 5.02
CA GLU A 337 -29.11 -8.67 6.43
C GLU A 337 -27.64 -8.74 6.84
N ASN A 338 -26.80 -9.44 6.06
CA ASN A 338 -25.36 -9.51 6.32
C ASN A 338 -24.66 -8.13 6.32
N VAL A 339 -25.16 -7.15 5.57
CA VAL A 339 -24.65 -5.76 5.62
C VAL A 339 -24.96 -5.15 6.98
N ARG A 340 -26.21 -5.28 7.43
CA ARG A 340 -26.63 -4.78 8.76
C ARG A 340 -25.86 -5.47 9.88
N ILE A 341 -25.66 -6.78 9.78
CA ILE A 341 -24.83 -7.56 10.70
C ILE A 341 -23.38 -7.06 10.72
N ALA A 342 -22.76 -6.84 9.57
CA ALA A 342 -21.38 -6.35 9.49
C ALA A 342 -21.23 -4.95 10.13
N VAL A 343 -22.20 -4.05 9.91
CA VAL A 343 -22.25 -2.73 10.56
C VAL A 343 -22.44 -2.87 12.08
N ALA A 344 -23.38 -3.71 12.52
CA ALA A 344 -23.64 -3.96 13.93
C ALA A 344 -22.44 -4.59 14.66
N LEU A 345 -21.72 -5.51 14.03
CA LEU A 345 -20.47 -6.07 14.55
C LEU A 345 -19.39 -4.99 14.69
N LYS A 346 -19.28 -4.06 13.72
CA LYS A 346 -18.38 -2.91 13.82
C LYS A 346 -18.73 -2.03 15.02
N GLU A 347 -20.01 -1.79 15.30
CA GLU A 347 -20.46 -0.96 16.42
C GLU A 347 -20.05 -1.49 17.80
N ILE A 348 -19.79 -2.80 17.92
CA ILE A 348 -19.34 -3.45 19.17
C ILE A 348 -17.85 -3.86 19.14
N GLY A 349 -17.09 -3.44 18.12
CA GLY A 349 -15.66 -3.71 18.00
C GLY A 349 -15.29 -5.10 17.48
N GLN A 350 -16.25 -5.86 16.95
CA GLN A 350 -16.03 -7.19 16.35
C GLN A 350 -15.60 -7.09 14.88
N ASP A 351 -14.51 -6.35 14.63
CA ASP A 351 -14.08 -5.95 13.29
C ASP A 351 -13.75 -7.13 12.37
N VAL A 352 -13.06 -8.16 12.89
CA VAL A 352 -12.66 -9.35 12.11
C VAL A 352 -13.88 -10.13 11.65
N LEU A 353 -14.86 -10.32 12.54
CA LEU A 353 -16.10 -11.03 12.24
C LEU A 353 -16.97 -10.22 11.28
N GLY A 354 -17.11 -8.91 11.51
CA GLY A 354 -17.83 -8.00 10.60
C GLY A 354 -17.23 -7.98 9.19
N SER A 355 -15.90 -7.94 9.10
CA SER A 355 -15.15 -8.09 7.84
C SER A 355 -15.48 -9.41 7.13
N THR A 356 -15.54 -10.51 7.87
CA THR A 356 -15.80 -11.86 7.34
C THR A 356 -17.22 -11.96 6.78
N VAL A 357 -18.21 -11.46 7.53
CA VAL A 357 -19.62 -11.42 7.09
C VAL A 357 -19.77 -10.55 5.84
N LEU A 358 -19.17 -9.36 5.82
CA LEU A 358 -19.24 -8.47 4.66
C LEU A 358 -18.63 -9.09 3.40
N LEU A 359 -17.45 -9.70 3.53
CA LEU A 359 -16.79 -10.35 2.40
C LEU A 359 -17.58 -11.55 1.88
N HIS A 360 -18.17 -12.34 2.79
CA HIS A 360 -19.04 -13.44 2.42
C HIS A 360 -20.25 -12.92 1.62
N GLN A 361 -20.90 -11.85 2.11
CA GLN A 361 -22.01 -11.23 1.42
C GLN A 361 -21.64 -10.76 0.00
N ALA A 362 -20.46 -10.17 -0.18
CA ALA A 362 -19.97 -9.74 -1.48
C ALA A 362 -19.78 -10.91 -2.48
N ARG A 363 -19.61 -12.15 -1.98
CA ARG A 363 -19.44 -13.37 -2.80
C ARG A 363 -20.76 -14.07 -3.11
N ILE A 364 -21.76 -14.01 -2.23
CA ILE A 364 -23.08 -14.63 -2.46
C ILE A 364 -24.07 -13.67 -3.12
N GLY A 365 -23.90 -12.36 -2.94
CA GLY A 365 -24.78 -11.33 -3.47
C GLY A 365 -24.61 -11.04 -4.96
N ASN A 366 -25.36 -10.03 -5.42
CA ASN A 366 -25.32 -9.54 -6.80
C ASN A 366 -23.91 -8.99 -7.15
N PRO A 367 -23.25 -9.45 -8.24
CA PRO A 367 -21.93 -8.96 -8.64
C PRO A 367 -21.86 -7.46 -8.90
N GLN A 368 -22.96 -6.83 -9.33
CA GLN A 368 -22.98 -5.40 -9.64
C GLN A 368 -22.79 -4.52 -8.40
N ASP A 369 -23.07 -5.06 -7.23
CA ASP A 369 -22.97 -4.36 -5.96
C ASP A 369 -21.56 -4.48 -5.33
N TYR A 370 -20.63 -5.19 -5.98
CA TYR A 370 -19.29 -5.47 -5.45
C TYR A 370 -18.51 -4.19 -5.08
N ALA A 371 -18.60 -3.17 -5.93
CA ALA A 371 -17.96 -1.87 -5.67
C ALA A 371 -18.57 -1.17 -4.43
N ALA A 372 -19.88 -1.27 -4.24
CA ALA A 372 -20.56 -0.70 -3.07
C ALA A 372 -20.16 -1.44 -1.78
N TYR A 373 -20.03 -2.77 -1.80
CA TYR A 373 -19.46 -3.54 -0.69
C TYR A 373 -18.01 -3.13 -0.38
N SER A 374 -17.21 -2.85 -1.41
CA SER A 374 -15.82 -2.40 -1.24
C SER A 374 -15.74 -1.02 -0.57
N ARG A 375 -16.59 -0.08 -0.98
CA ARG A 375 -16.73 1.24 -0.33
C ARG A 375 -17.26 1.12 1.10
N LEU A 376 -18.16 0.15 1.37
CA LEU A 376 -18.63 -0.13 2.72
C LEU A 376 -17.50 -0.66 3.61
N ALA A 377 -16.69 -1.60 3.12
CA ALA A 377 -15.53 -2.12 3.87
C ALA A 377 -14.56 -0.99 4.25
N ARG A 378 -14.29 -0.07 3.31
CA ARG A 378 -13.50 1.15 3.54
C ARG A 378 -14.13 2.07 4.60
N THR A 379 -15.45 2.19 4.61
CA THR A 379 -16.22 3.03 5.55
C THR A 379 -16.26 2.45 6.96
N LEU A 380 -16.37 1.13 7.07
CA LEU A 380 -16.30 0.41 8.35
C LEU A 380 -14.85 0.31 8.87
N GLY A 381 -13.87 0.64 8.05
CA GLY A 381 -12.46 0.55 8.41
C GLY A 381 -11.99 -0.90 8.51
N PHE A 382 -12.35 -1.74 7.53
CA PHE A 382 -11.92 -3.12 7.40
C PHE A 382 -10.79 -3.24 6.34
N PRO A 383 -9.54 -2.91 6.70
CA PRO A 383 -8.49 -2.71 5.71
C PRO A 383 -8.09 -3.99 4.98
N GLN A 384 -8.11 -5.15 5.66
CA GLN A 384 -7.80 -6.43 5.03
C GLN A 384 -8.86 -6.85 4.02
N THR A 385 -10.14 -6.66 4.34
CA THR A 385 -11.25 -6.87 3.40
C THR A 385 -11.08 -5.98 2.19
N GLN A 386 -10.79 -4.70 2.40
CA GLN A 386 -10.62 -3.74 1.32
C GLN A 386 -9.47 -4.14 0.40
N LEU A 387 -8.31 -4.54 0.93
CA LEU A 387 -7.19 -5.04 0.13
C LEU A 387 -7.52 -6.34 -0.60
N TYR A 388 -8.20 -7.28 0.07
CA TYR A 388 -8.63 -8.51 -0.59
C TYR A 388 -9.54 -8.19 -1.78
N MET A 389 -10.51 -7.29 -1.61
CA MET A 389 -11.42 -6.85 -2.68
C MET A 389 -10.72 -6.01 -3.75
N ALA A 390 -9.58 -5.37 -3.44
CA ALA A 390 -8.76 -4.68 -4.43
C ALA A 390 -8.13 -5.66 -5.45
N TYR A 391 -7.74 -6.84 -4.97
CA TYR A 391 -7.05 -7.85 -5.77
C TYR A 391 -7.94 -9.00 -6.23
N ASN A 392 -9.19 -9.05 -5.82
CA ASN A 392 -10.14 -10.11 -6.16
C ASN A 392 -11.47 -9.46 -6.49
N ALA A 393 -12.02 -9.69 -7.68
CA ALA A 393 -13.33 -9.16 -8.06
C ALA A 393 -14.12 -10.19 -8.87
N PRO A 394 -15.46 -10.10 -8.91
CA PRO A 394 -16.27 -10.93 -9.81
C PRO A 394 -15.85 -10.77 -11.27
N SER A 395 -16.04 -11.82 -12.07
CA SER A 395 -15.76 -11.76 -13.51
C SER A 395 -16.46 -10.57 -14.17
N GLY A 396 -15.69 -9.74 -14.88
CA GLY A 396 -16.20 -8.54 -15.57
C GLY A 396 -16.43 -7.32 -14.67
N ALA A 397 -16.17 -7.42 -13.36
CA ALA A 397 -16.09 -6.28 -12.46
C ALA A 397 -14.62 -5.92 -12.21
N GLU A 398 -14.35 -4.64 -11.95
CA GLU A 398 -13.06 -4.15 -11.47
C GLU A 398 -13.21 -3.69 -10.02
N ALA A 399 -12.13 -3.81 -9.26
CA ALA A 399 -12.09 -3.23 -7.93
C ALA A 399 -11.99 -1.70 -8.00
N ASP A 400 -12.53 -1.03 -6.99
CA ASP A 400 -12.33 0.41 -6.83
C ASP A 400 -10.82 0.70 -6.66
N PRO A 401 -10.21 1.62 -7.43
CA PRO A 401 -8.78 1.93 -7.30
C PRO A 401 -8.37 2.31 -5.89
N ALA A 402 -9.23 3.00 -5.12
CA ALA A 402 -8.94 3.37 -3.73
C ALA A 402 -8.90 2.17 -2.79
N SER A 403 -9.37 0.99 -3.19
CA SER A 403 -9.30 -0.23 -2.38
C SER A 403 -7.88 -0.74 -2.18
N HIS A 404 -6.95 -0.32 -3.03
CA HIS A 404 -5.51 -0.57 -2.86
C HIS A 404 -4.89 0.22 -1.70
N PHE A 405 -5.59 1.24 -1.17
CA PHE A 405 -5.11 2.14 -0.12
C PHE A 405 -6.11 2.24 1.03
N PRO A 406 -6.12 1.25 1.94
CA PRO A 406 -7.03 1.25 3.07
C PRO A 406 -6.87 2.42 4.03
N ALA A 407 -8.00 2.94 4.51
CA ALA A 407 -8.04 3.99 5.53
C ALA A 407 -8.76 3.49 6.78
N PRO A 408 -8.09 2.68 7.62
CA PRO A 408 -8.68 2.22 8.87
C PRO A 408 -8.98 3.40 9.80
N LYS A 409 -10.02 3.27 10.61
CA LYS A 409 -10.43 4.26 11.61
C LYS A 409 -9.65 4.09 12.93
N ILE A 410 -8.32 4.17 12.84
CA ILE A 410 -7.37 4.01 13.96
C ILE A 410 -6.44 5.22 14.07
N ALA A 411 -5.93 5.47 15.27
CA ALA A 411 -4.94 6.51 15.53
C ALA A 411 -4.03 6.09 16.70
N PRO A 412 -2.81 6.64 16.80
CA PRO A 412 -2.00 6.49 18.00
C PRO A 412 -2.80 6.92 19.24
N TYR A 413 -2.70 6.18 20.34
CA TYR A 413 -3.43 6.53 21.57
C TYR A 413 -3.03 7.92 22.12
N ASN A 414 -1.83 8.40 21.77
CA ASN A 414 -1.29 9.71 22.13
C ASN A 414 -1.42 10.76 21.00
N GLY A 415 -2.28 10.50 20.02
CA GLY A 415 -2.52 11.39 18.89
C GLY A 415 -1.42 11.36 17.82
N TRP A 416 -1.73 11.92 16.65
CA TRP A 416 -0.83 11.97 15.50
C TRP A 416 0.29 13.00 15.67
N GLN A 417 1.53 12.52 15.66
CA GLN A 417 2.74 13.36 15.62
C GLN A 417 3.47 13.25 14.27
N VAL A 418 3.19 12.19 13.51
CA VAL A 418 3.59 12.00 12.12
C VAL A 418 2.36 12.22 11.22
N ASP A 419 2.58 12.53 9.95
CA ASP A 419 1.52 12.56 8.93
C ASP A 419 0.81 11.17 8.84
N PRO A 420 -0.51 11.08 9.04
CA PRO A 420 -1.23 9.80 8.95
C PRO A 420 -1.11 9.12 7.58
N ALA A 421 -1.01 9.89 6.48
CA ALA A 421 -0.82 9.33 5.14
C ALA A 421 0.52 8.59 5.04
N LEU A 422 1.59 9.13 5.64
CA LEU A 422 2.88 8.46 5.70
C LEU A 422 2.82 7.21 6.60
N ALA A 423 2.15 7.28 7.74
CA ALA A 423 1.97 6.13 8.62
C ALA A 423 1.19 5.00 7.92
N PHE A 424 0.11 5.31 7.20
CA PHE A 424 -0.65 4.30 6.45
C PHE A 424 0.11 3.75 5.23
N ALA A 425 0.90 4.58 4.55
CA ALA A 425 1.81 4.13 3.49
C ALA A 425 2.80 3.08 4.00
N HIS A 426 3.29 3.31 5.22
CA HIS A 426 4.21 2.43 5.91
C HIS A 426 3.54 1.13 6.35
N ILE A 427 2.38 1.20 7.02
CA ILE A 427 1.61 0.01 7.44
C ILE A 427 1.25 -0.89 6.26
N LEU A 428 0.85 -0.28 5.12
CA LEU A 428 0.52 -1.02 3.91
C LEU A 428 1.70 -1.87 3.43
N GLN A 429 2.93 -1.34 3.52
CA GLN A 429 4.14 -2.06 3.12
C GLN A 429 4.62 -3.07 4.17
N GLU A 430 4.51 -2.73 5.46
CA GLU A 430 5.03 -3.54 6.57
C GLU A 430 4.16 -4.76 6.92
N SER A 431 2.83 -4.58 6.95
CA SER A 431 1.91 -5.62 7.45
C SER A 431 0.71 -5.86 6.55
N ALA A 432 0.52 -5.04 5.50
CA ALA A 432 -0.74 -4.99 4.77
C ALA A 432 -1.95 -4.84 5.73
N PHE A 433 -1.80 -4.03 6.78
CA PHE A 433 -2.78 -3.80 7.83
C PHE A 433 -3.16 -5.03 8.67
N ARG A 434 -2.25 -6.01 8.80
CA ARG A 434 -2.38 -7.12 9.73
C ARG A 434 -1.89 -6.73 11.12
N ALA A 435 -2.82 -6.43 12.01
CA ALA A 435 -2.51 -6.04 13.40
C ALA A 435 -1.86 -7.17 14.22
N ASP A 436 -2.05 -8.43 13.81
CA ASP A 436 -1.50 -9.65 14.42
C ASP A 436 -0.21 -10.14 13.73
N ALA A 437 0.31 -9.41 12.74
CA ALA A 437 1.48 -9.84 11.97
C ALA A 437 2.73 -9.95 12.84
N THR A 438 3.47 -11.04 12.67
CA THR A 438 4.80 -11.24 13.24
C THR A 438 5.77 -11.69 12.15
N SER A 439 6.85 -10.96 11.93
CA SER A 439 7.90 -11.35 10.97
C SER A 439 8.82 -12.44 11.53
N PRO A 440 9.61 -13.11 10.67
CA PRO A 440 10.67 -14.03 11.12
C PRO A 440 11.71 -13.37 12.05
N ALA A 441 11.90 -12.05 11.93
CA ALA A 441 12.77 -11.26 12.80
C ALA A 441 12.07 -10.80 14.09
N ASN A 442 10.86 -11.31 14.37
CA ASN A 442 10.01 -10.96 15.50
C ASN A 442 9.60 -9.47 15.53
N ALA A 443 9.41 -8.86 14.36
CA ALA A 443 8.79 -7.54 14.23
C ALA A 443 7.26 -7.71 14.29
N GLN A 444 6.56 -6.87 15.05
CA GLN A 444 5.18 -7.16 15.48
C GLN A 444 4.19 -6.03 15.13
N GLY A 445 2.98 -6.43 14.72
CA GLY A 445 1.83 -5.58 14.46
C GLY A 445 1.94 -4.70 13.21
N LEU A 446 1.10 -3.65 13.17
CA LEU A 446 0.84 -2.86 11.97
C LEU A 446 2.09 -2.24 11.32
N MET A 447 2.96 -1.65 12.14
CA MET A 447 4.21 -0.99 11.73
C MET A 447 5.45 -1.85 12.00
N GLN A 448 5.26 -3.16 12.24
CA GLN A 448 6.34 -4.14 12.44
C GLN A 448 7.38 -3.67 13.47
N ILE A 449 6.93 -3.42 14.69
CA ILE A 449 7.78 -2.91 15.78
C ILE A 449 8.54 -4.08 16.42
N THR A 450 9.86 -3.95 16.53
CA THR A 450 10.70 -4.99 17.17
C THR A 450 10.70 -4.86 18.69
N PRO A 451 11.00 -5.94 19.44
CA PRO A 451 11.19 -5.86 20.89
C PRO A 451 12.29 -4.89 21.33
N ILE A 452 13.30 -4.66 20.50
CA ILE A 452 14.36 -3.67 20.75
C ILE A 452 13.74 -2.27 20.71
N THR A 453 12.96 -1.98 19.67
CA THR A 453 12.24 -0.71 19.51
C THR A 453 11.25 -0.48 20.66
N VAL A 454 10.55 -1.52 21.13
CA VAL A 454 9.67 -1.43 22.31
C VAL A 454 10.47 -1.01 23.55
N ARG A 455 11.59 -1.68 23.83
CA ARG A 455 12.44 -1.33 24.99
C ARG A 455 13.00 0.09 24.89
N GLN A 456 13.33 0.53 23.69
CA GLN A 456 13.88 1.86 23.43
C GLN A 456 12.85 2.97 23.67
N HIS A 457 11.61 2.79 23.20
CA HIS A 457 10.61 3.88 23.18
C HIS A 457 9.59 3.82 24.31
N ALA A 458 9.44 2.69 25.01
CA ALA A 458 8.48 2.57 26.10
C ALA A 458 8.64 3.66 27.19
N PRO A 459 9.85 4.03 27.65
CA PRO A 459 10.01 5.11 28.63
C PRO A 459 9.52 6.47 28.13
N THR A 460 9.83 6.83 26.88
CA THR A 460 9.38 8.08 26.24
C THR A 460 7.86 8.15 26.12
N LEU A 461 7.22 6.98 25.99
CA LEU A 461 5.77 6.84 25.92
C LEU A 461 5.10 6.67 27.30
N GLY A 462 5.87 6.71 28.41
CA GLY A 462 5.33 6.53 29.76
C GLY A 462 4.86 5.12 30.07
N LEU A 463 5.37 4.11 29.35
CA LEU A 463 4.99 2.70 29.47
C LEU A 463 6.14 1.85 30.01
N SER A 464 5.80 0.72 30.64
CA SER A 464 6.76 -0.35 30.91
C SER A 464 6.78 -1.32 29.73
N ALA A 465 7.96 -1.60 29.19
CA ALA A 465 8.12 -2.52 28.05
C ALA A 465 7.51 -3.92 28.30
N SER A 466 7.48 -4.38 29.56
CA SER A 466 6.92 -5.70 29.92
C SER A 466 5.40 -5.79 29.85
N GLY A 467 4.70 -4.64 29.85
CA GLY A 467 3.24 -4.57 29.85
C GLY A 467 2.65 -4.13 28.51
N VAL A 468 3.48 -3.90 27.49
CA VAL A 468 3.02 -3.41 26.19
C VAL A 468 2.40 -4.55 25.39
N ASN A 469 1.13 -4.40 25.03
CA ASN A 469 0.52 -5.21 23.97
C ASN A 469 0.77 -4.52 22.61
N ILE A 470 1.82 -4.93 21.91
CA ILE A 470 2.19 -4.30 20.63
C ILE A 470 1.26 -4.69 19.46
N TYR A 471 0.36 -5.65 19.66
CA TYR A 471 -0.67 -6.02 18.69
C TYR A 471 -1.92 -5.13 18.78
N ASP A 472 -2.06 -4.33 19.85
CA ASP A 472 -3.05 -3.26 19.90
C ASP A 472 -2.72 -2.20 18.83
N PRO A 473 -3.58 -1.95 17.82
CA PRO A 473 -3.30 -1.04 16.72
C PRO A 473 -2.88 0.37 17.15
N ASN A 474 -3.55 0.92 18.17
CA ASN A 474 -3.31 2.29 18.63
C ASN A 474 -1.97 2.40 19.37
N THR A 475 -1.60 1.37 20.13
CA THR A 475 -0.29 1.23 20.78
C THR A 475 0.81 1.04 19.74
N ASN A 476 0.62 0.15 18.78
CA ASN A 476 1.59 -0.10 17.70
C ASN A 476 1.92 1.18 16.91
N LEU A 477 0.90 1.94 16.54
CA LEU A 477 1.03 3.24 15.88
C LEU A 477 1.82 4.25 16.71
N ALA A 478 1.58 4.30 18.02
CA ALA A 478 2.33 5.20 18.91
C ALA A 478 3.83 4.86 18.97
N PHE A 479 4.18 3.58 18.99
CA PHE A 479 5.58 3.13 18.91
C PHE A 479 6.19 3.40 17.54
N GLY A 480 5.45 3.15 16.45
CA GLY A 480 5.93 3.38 15.09
C GLY A 480 6.18 4.85 14.79
N GLN A 481 5.29 5.77 15.22
CA GLN A 481 5.54 7.20 15.06
C GLN A 481 6.74 7.67 15.89
N GLN A 482 6.93 7.16 17.10
CA GLN A 482 8.08 7.50 17.93
C GLN A 482 9.38 7.01 17.29
N ASN A 483 9.35 5.84 16.64
CA ASN A 483 10.49 5.34 15.89
C ASN A 483 10.81 6.22 14.68
N LEU A 484 9.81 6.61 13.88
CA LEU A 484 10.01 7.53 12.75
C LEU A 484 10.56 8.89 13.19
N ILE A 485 10.07 9.42 14.31
CA ILE A 485 10.56 10.68 14.91
C ILE A 485 12.04 10.53 15.31
N MET A 486 12.41 9.43 15.97
CA MET A 486 13.81 9.17 16.33
C MET A 486 14.72 9.10 15.11
N LEU A 487 14.29 8.43 14.03
CA LEU A 487 15.06 8.35 12.79
C LEU A 487 15.17 9.73 12.10
N ARG A 488 14.08 10.51 12.08
CA ARG A 488 14.09 11.90 11.57
C ARG A 488 15.10 12.77 12.28
N ASP A 489 15.18 12.65 13.61
CA ASP A 489 16.02 13.49 14.46
C ASP A 489 17.48 13.00 14.52
N ASP A 490 17.79 11.80 14.00
CA ASP A 490 19.18 11.34 13.87
C ASP A 490 19.93 12.16 12.80
N PRO A 491 21.11 12.74 13.13
CA PRO A 491 21.87 13.56 12.21
C PRO A 491 22.21 12.90 10.87
N ALA A 492 22.42 11.59 10.84
CA ALA A 492 22.79 10.86 9.62
C ALA A 492 21.67 10.87 8.56
N THR A 493 20.41 11.08 8.99
CA THR A 493 19.30 11.19 8.04
C THR A 493 19.14 12.60 7.47
N ARG A 494 19.70 13.61 8.14
CA ARG A 494 19.54 15.04 7.80
C ARG A 494 18.07 15.46 7.66
N GLY A 495 17.15 14.74 8.30
CA GLY A 495 15.70 14.93 8.14
C GLY A 495 15.15 14.57 6.75
N ARG A 496 15.95 13.95 5.87
CA ARG A 496 15.57 13.63 4.47
C ARG A 496 14.68 12.39 4.44
N LEU A 497 13.45 12.55 3.93
CA LEU A 497 12.43 11.51 3.97
C LEU A 497 12.89 10.16 3.35
N PRO A 498 13.55 10.11 2.17
CA PRO A 498 13.97 8.84 1.58
C PRO A 498 15.01 8.10 2.44
N ILE A 499 15.91 8.84 3.11
CA ILE A 499 16.92 8.27 4.02
C ILE A 499 16.25 7.72 5.27
N ILE A 500 15.26 8.42 5.82
CA ILE A 500 14.49 7.96 6.99
C ILE A 500 13.72 6.68 6.67
N MET A 501 13.11 6.58 5.48
CA MET A 501 12.44 5.34 5.05
C MET A 501 13.43 4.19 4.88
N ALA A 502 14.62 4.47 4.32
CA ALA A 502 15.69 3.47 4.24
C ALA A 502 16.14 3.02 5.63
N ALA A 503 16.26 3.95 6.57
CA ALA A 503 16.67 3.70 7.95
C ALA A 503 15.67 2.85 8.74
N TYR A 504 14.38 3.02 8.47
CA TYR A 504 13.36 2.20 9.12
C TYR A 504 13.50 0.72 8.71
N ASN A 505 13.72 0.46 7.43
CA ASN A 505 13.82 -0.90 6.88
C ASN A 505 15.19 -1.55 7.15
N ALA A 506 16.30 -0.83 6.90
CA ALA A 506 17.67 -1.36 7.02
C ALA A 506 18.30 -1.17 8.40
N GLY A 507 17.73 -0.31 9.25
CA GLY A 507 18.35 0.16 10.48
C GLY A 507 19.37 1.29 10.27
N MET A 508 19.82 1.91 11.37
CA MET A 508 20.73 3.07 11.30
C MET A 508 22.18 2.70 10.97
N THR A 509 22.62 1.47 11.23
CA THR A 509 24.02 1.07 10.97
C THR A 509 24.37 1.15 9.49
N PRO A 510 23.59 0.55 8.56
CA PRO A 510 23.82 0.75 7.12
C PRO A 510 23.72 2.21 6.69
N ILE A 511 22.77 2.97 7.24
CA ILE A 511 22.55 4.39 6.85
C ILE A 511 23.77 5.25 7.15
N ARG A 512 24.37 5.11 8.33
CA ARG A 512 25.60 5.83 8.70
C ARG A 512 26.78 5.47 7.80
N ARG A 513 26.80 4.23 7.30
CA ARG A 513 27.82 3.74 6.37
C ARG A 513 27.60 4.31 4.96
N TRP A 514 26.35 4.29 4.50
CA TRP A 514 25.91 4.80 3.21
C TRP A 514 26.06 6.31 3.04
N GLU A 515 26.13 7.07 4.14
CA GLU A 515 26.45 8.50 4.11
C GLU A 515 27.80 8.78 3.40
N SER A 516 28.78 7.88 3.55
CA SER A 516 30.07 7.96 2.85
C SER A 516 30.18 7.04 1.64
N GLU A 517 29.42 5.94 1.58
CA GLU A 517 29.54 4.94 0.51
C GLU A 517 28.69 5.27 -0.73
N ILE A 518 27.54 5.94 -0.61
CA ILE A 518 26.68 6.19 -1.77
C ILE A 518 27.13 7.47 -2.48
N ASN A 519 27.63 7.35 -3.70
CA ASN A 519 27.78 8.51 -4.60
C ASN A 519 26.42 8.89 -5.22
N ASP A 520 25.67 9.74 -4.54
CA ASP A 520 24.37 10.23 -5.02
C ASP A 520 24.45 11.58 -5.76
N ALA A 521 25.62 12.23 -5.82
CA ALA A 521 25.79 13.58 -6.36
C ALA A 521 24.77 14.61 -5.81
N GLU A 522 24.34 14.44 -4.56
CA GLU A 522 23.26 15.19 -3.90
C GLU A 522 21.91 15.15 -4.67
N ASP A 523 21.69 14.12 -5.49
CA ASP A 523 20.44 13.83 -6.18
C ASP A 523 19.63 12.79 -5.38
N PRO A 524 18.45 13.15 -4.85
CA PRO A 524 17.64 12.24 -4.05
C PRO A 524 17.15 11.01 -4.82
N LEU A 525 16.92 11.13 -6.13
CA LEU A 525 16.49 9.98 -6.94
C LEU A 525 17.67 9.05 -7.22
N LEU A 526 18.87 9.60 -7.43
CA LEU A 526 20.07 8.78 -7.57
C LEU A 526 20.39 8.05 -6.26
N TYR A 527 20.27 8.72 -5.12
CA TYR A 527 20.38 8.07 -3.80
C TYR A 527 19.45 6.89 -3.70
N MET A 528 18.14 7.10 -3.97
CA MET A 528 17.14 6.03 -3.91
C MET A 528 17.54 4.85 -4.78
N GLU A 529 17.95 5.08 -6.02
CA GLU A 529 18.34 3.99 -6.95
C GLU A 529 19.69 3.34 -6.62
N ALA A 530 20.55 4.03 -5.87
CA ALA A 530 21.88 3.55 -5.49
C ALA A 530 21.93 2.81 -4.14
N ILE A 531 20.83 2.78 -3.36
CA ILE A 531 20.77 2.03 -2.09
C ILE A 531 21.24 0.58 -2.31
N PRO A 532 22.34 0.12 -1.68
CA PRO A 532 22.93 -1.19 -1.96
C PRO A 532 21.99 -2.37 -1.67
N TYR A 533 21.20 -2.27 -0.59
CA TYR A 533 20.25 -3.31 -0.23
C TYR A 533 19.05 -3.26 -1.15
N TRP A 534 18.91 -4.29 -1.99
CA TRP A 534 17.80 -4.42 -2.94
C TRP A 534 16.43 -4.25 -2.28
N GLU A 535 16.21 -4.92 -1.14
CA GLU A 535 14.95 -4.85 -0.40
C GLU A 535 14.66 -3.42 0.04
N THR A 536 15.63 -2.74 0.64
CA THR A 536 15.52 -1.35 1.09
C THR A 536 15.30 -0.38 -0.06
N ARG A 537 15.96 -0.57 -1.21
CA ARG A 537 15.73 0.23 -2.42
C ARG A 537 14.27 0.17 -2.87
N GLY A 538 13.75 -1.05 -3.02
CA GLY A 538 12.35 -1.26 -3.39
C GLY A 538 11.39 -0.71 -2.34
N TYR A 539 11.72 -0.89 -1.05
CA TYR A 539 10.94 -0.40 0.08
C TYR A 539 10.75 1.12 0.04
N VAL A 540 11.83 1.89 -0.12
CA VAL A 540 11.77 3.36 -0.16
C VAL A 540 10.89 3.83 -1.30
N ALA A 541 11.06 3.27 -2.50
CA ALA A 541 10.24 3.63 -3.66
C ALA A 541 8.75 3.32 -3.44
N ILE A 542 8.44 2.17 -2.85
CA ILE A 542 7.06 1.75 -2.56
C ILE A 542 6.42 2.65 -1.49
N VAL A 543 7.10 2.94 -0.39
CA VAL A 543 6.54 3.79 0.67
C VAL A 543 6.32 5.22 0.17
N MET A 544 7.25 5.78 -0.59
CA MET A 544 7.08 7.10 -1.20
C MET A 544 5.88 7.15 -2.16
N ARG A 545 5.74 6.14 -3.03
CA ARG A 545 4.56 6.01 -3.90
C ARG A 545 3.28 5.90 -3.08
N ASN A 546 3.24 5.01 -2.08
CA ASN A 546 2.05 4.81 -1.24
C ASN A 546 1.67 6.09 -0.50
N TYR A 547 2.66 6.84 -0.01
CA TYR A 547 2.43 8.10 0.67
C TYR A 547 1.69 9.09 -0.23
N TRP A 548 2.13 9.23 -1.49
CA TRP A 548 1.46 10.10 -2.45
C TRP A 548 0.07 9.61 -2.84
N MET A 549 -0.17 8.30 -2.83
CA MET A 549 -1.50 7.74 -3.05
C MET A 549 -2.45 8.04 -1.89
N TYR A 550 -1.97 8.04 -0.64
CA TYR A 550 -2.75 8.50 0.51
C TYR A 550 -2.94 10.02 0.55
N GLU A 551 -1.95 10.81 0.12
CA GLU A 551 -2.12 12.26 -0.06
C GLU A 551 -3.20 12.55 -1.12
N ARG A 552 -3.15 11.85 -2.26
CA ARG A 552 -4.20 11.90 -3.29
C ARG A 552 -5.57 11.55 -2.72
N GLN A 553 -5.67 10.44 -2.00
CA GLN A 553 -6.93 10.04 -1.36
C GLN A 553 -7.52 11.10 -0.42
N ALA A 554 -6.67 11.86 0.27
CA ALA A 554 -7.07 12.99 1.11
C ALA A 554 -7.30 14.31 0.35
N ASN A 555 -7.11 14.30 -0.99
CA ASN A 555 -7.03 15.49 -1.85
C ASN A 555 -6.07 16.55 -1.28
N ALA A 556 -4.94 16.08 -0.76
CA ALA A 556 -3.92 16.88 -0.12
C ALA A 556 -2.83 17.31 -1.10
N ALA A 557 -2.16 18.42 -0.78
CA ALA A 557 -0.93 18.77 -1.47
C ALA A 557 0.16 17.71 -1.19
N SER A 558 1.07 17.52 -2.15
CA SER A 558 2.21 16.60 -2.00
C SER A 558 3.55 17.35 -2.11
N PRO A 559 4.03 17.98 -1.01
CA PRO A 559 5.32 18.67 -1.02
C PRO A 559 6.48 17.73 -1.35
N SER A 560 6.43 16.48 -0.87
CA SER A 560 7.50 15.50 -1.08
C SER A 560 7.64 15.07 -2.55
N ARG A 561 6.51 14.83 -3.23
CA ARG A 561 6.48 14.54 -4.68
C ARG A 561 6.98 15.72 -5.51
N ARG A 562 6.54 16.94 -5.16
CA ARG A 562 7.00 18.16 -5.83
C ARG A 562 8.49 18.38 -5.69
N ALA A 563 9.04 18.21 -4.49
CA ALA A 563 10.47 18.32 -4.25
C ALA A 563 11.25 17.32 -5.11
N LEU A 564 10.86 16.03 -5.11
CA LEU A 564 11.53 15.02 -5.92
C LEU A 564 11.39 15.26 -7.43
N ALA A 565 10.22 15.73 -7.89
CA ALA A 565 10.02 16.11 -9.29
C ALA A 565 10.93 17.29 -9.70
N GLN A 566 11.39 18.09 -8.75
CA GLN A 566 12.34 19.19 -8.95
C GLN A 566 13.80 18.79 -8.64
N ASN A 567 14.07 17.50 -8.41
CA ASN A 567 15.36 16.96 -7.97
C ASN A 567 15.83 17.48 -6.60
N GLY A 568 14.91 18.00 -5.78
CA GLY A 568 15.18 18.48 -4.43
C GLY A 568 14.91 17.42 -3.37
N TRP A 569 15.67 17.48 -2.27
CA TRP A 569 15.50 16.56 -1.15
C TRP A 569 14.22 16.86 -0.37
N PRO A 570 13.22 15.96 -0.34
CA PRO A 570 12.06 16.15 0.52
C PRO A 570 12.43 15.88 1.97
N LEU A 571 12.02 16.78 2.86
CA LEU A 571 12.15 16.58 4.30
C LEU A 571 10.99 15.74 4.84
N PHE A 572 11.20 15.16 6.02
CA PHE A 572 10.16 14.43 6.73
C PHE A 572 8.98 15.34 7.07
N PRO A 573 7.73 14.94 6.77
CA PRO A 573 6.55 15.76 7.04
C PRO A 573 6.31 15.83 8.55
N THR A 574 6.27 17.04 9.10
CA THR A 574 6.00 17.27 10.54
C THR A 574 4.51 17.48 10.82
N GLY A 575 3.70 17.62 9.76
CA GLY A 575 2.26 17.82 9.85
C GLY A 575 1.87 19.23 10.32
N SER A 576 2.80 20.19 10.23
CA SER A 576 2.51 21.61 10.29
C SER A 576 2.64 22.14 8.87
N GLY A 577 1.62 22.83 8.35
CA GLY A 577 1.45 23.18 6.92
C GLY A 577 2.50 24.11 6.29
N ASN A 578 3.75 24.10 6.76
CA ASN A 578 4.89 24.87 6.29
C ASN A 578 6.04 23.99 5.73
N ASP A 579 5.78 22.70 5.48
CA ASP A 579 6.76 21.66 5.13
C ASP A 579 7.33 21.75 3.68
N GLY A 580 7.41 22.95 3.10
CA GLY A 580 7.89 23.20 1.73
C GLY A 580 9.39 23.44 1.57
N ARG A 581 10.21 23.25 2.62
CA ARG A 581 11.66 23.48 2.52
C ARG A 581 12.33 22.29 1.82
N ALA A 582 12.50 22.39 0.51
CA ALA A 582 13.45 21.56 -0.23
C ALA A 582 14.85 22.21 -0.17
N TYR A 583 15.89 21.42 0.08
CA TYR A 583 17.25 21.84 -0.28
C TYR A 583 17.41 21.58 -1.77
N MET A 584 17.43 22.66 -2.55
CA MET A 584 17.87 22.60 -3.95
C MET A 584 19.35 22.26 -3.95
N SER A 585 19.76 21.19 -4.64
CA SER A 585 21.18 20.97 -4.89
C SER A 585 21.69 22.17 -5.69
N ALA A 586 22.74 22.82 -5.19
CA ALA A 586 23.40 23.88 -5.92
C ALA A 586 23.99 23.25 -7.19
N GLY A 587 23.36 23.47 -8.34
CA GLY A 587 23.87 23.02 -9.62
C GLY A 587 25.29 23.56 -9.82
N GLY A 588 26.25 22.65 -9.96
CA GLY A 588 27.56 22.99 -10.49
C GLY A 588 27.41 23.44 -11.94
N ASN A 589 27.94 24.63 -12.23
CA ASN A 589 28.13 25.13 -13.59
C ASN A 589 29.10 24.24 -14.39
#